data_AF-A0A2E0KFJ0-F1
#
_entry.id   AF-A0A2E0KFJ0-F1
#
_cell.length_a   1.000
_cell.length_b   1.000
_cell.length_c   1.000
_cell.angle_alpha   90.00
_cell.angle_beta   90.00
_cell.angle_gamma   90.00
#
_symmetry.space_group_name_H-M   'P 1'
#
loop_
_entity.id
_entity.type
_entity.pdbx_description
1 polymer ?
#
loop_
_entity_poly.entity_id
_entity_poly.type
_entity_poly.pdbx_seq_one_letter_code
_entity_poly.pdbx_strand_id
1 'polypeptide(L)'
;MQLPSGPGPSQRLMQLSWLLGFVGFWGGFGALQRGDLASATAWISSWVVGGIGVVSFLRHAVFHRSDAKRMNWDYGKRNDFQLEAGFANLAWGLVGLIAWAQAWAMQTQGAVILVFGIYMAQAAGLHLFDPSERNAKRAAQLVNVVFAACLLLFGSLALLHA
;
A
#
# COMPACT_ATOMS: atom_id res chain seq x y z
N MET A 1 25.00 13.10 3.66
CA MET A 1 25.13 11.84 4.42
C MET A 1 24.68 10.70 3.50
N GLN A 2 25.48 9.64 3.30
CA GLN A 2 25.03 8.50 2.50
C GLN A 2 24.08 7.63 3.36
N LEU A 3 22.88 7.34 2.84
CA LEU A 3 21.93 6.47 3.52
C LEU A 3 22.43 5.01 3.52
N PRO A 4 22.08 4.20 4.54
CA PRO A 4 22.49 2.80 4.59
C PRO A 4 21.97 2.01 3.39
N SER A 5 22.85 1.22 2.77
CA SER A 5 22.53 0.49 1.53
C SER A 5 22.36 -1.02 1.70
N GLY A 6 22.50 -1.58 2.91
CA GLY A 6 22.18 -2.99 3.19
C GLY A 6 20.66 -3.25 3.13
N PRO A 7 20.17 -4.50 3.16
CA PRO A 7 18.74 -4.81 3.05
C PRO A 7 17.92 -4.42 4.31
N GLY A 8 18.59 -4.23 5.45
CA GLY A 8 17.96 -4.03 6.76
C GLY A 8 16.95 -2.86 6.85
N PRO A 9 17.28 -1.62 6.43
CA PRO A 9 16.35 -0.50 6.47
C PRO A 9 15.03 -0.79 5.74
N SER A 10 15.10 -1.22 4.47
CA SER A 10 13.88 -1.53 3.70
C SER A 10 13.13 -2.74 4.21
N GLN A 11 13.82 -3.71 4.83
CA GLN A 11 13.17 -4.83 5.50
C GLN A 11 12.34 -4.39 6.72
N ARG A 12 12.87 -3.48 7.53
CA ARG A 12 12.12 -2.90 8.66
C ARG A 12 10.93 -2.07 8.19
N LEU A 13 11.09 -1.29 7.12
CA LEU A 13 9.98 -0.55 6.51
C LEU A 13 8.91 -1.49 5.96
N MET A 14 9.29 -2.64 5.37
CA MET A 14 8.32 -3.67 4.95
C MET A 14 7.55 -4.25 6.14
N GLN A 15 8.23 -4.59 7.24
CA GLN A 15 7.59 -5.06 8.47
C GLN A 15 6.63 -4.02 9.04
N LEU A 16 7.01 -2.73 8.99
CA LEU A 16 6.13 -1.65 9.39
C LEU A 16 4.90 -1.56 8.47
N SER A 17 5.06 -1.70 7.15
CA SER A 17 3.91 -1.78 6.23
C SER A 17 2.96 -2.92 6.59
N TRP A 18 3.47 -4.09 6.98
CA TRP A 18 2.63 -5.21 7.44
C TRP A 18 1.90 -4.89 8.74
N LEU A 19 2.56 -4.26 9.71
CA LEU A 19 1.93 -3.85 10.95
C LEU A 19 0.81 -2.82 10.70
N LEU A 20 1.07 -1.81 9.87
CA LEU A 20 0.06 -0.79 9.51
C LEU A 20 -1.13 -1.43 8.77
N GLY A 21 -0.85 -2.33 7.83
CA GLY A 21 -1.90 -3.09 7.14
C GLY A 21 -2.73 -3.94 8.10
N PHE A 22 -2.09 -4.64 9.02
CA PHE A 22 -2.77 -5.43 10.05
C PHE A 22 -3.68 -4.54 10.92
N VAL A 23 -3.18 -3.43 11.46
CA VAL A 23 -3.97 -2.49 12.27
C VAL A 23 -5.14 -1.92 11.48
N GLY A 24 -4.88 -1.48 10.24
CA GLY A 24 -5.90 -0.90 9.38
C GLY A 24 -7.00 -1.89 9.00
N PHE A 25 -6.66 -3.10 8.57
CA PHE A 25 -7.66 -4.12 8.24
C PHE A 25 -8.38 -4.66 9.47
N TRP A 26 -7.70 -4.84 10.60
CA TRP A 26 -8.34 -5.25 11.84
C TRP A 26 -9.42 -4.25 12.26
N GLY A 27 -9.07 -2.95 12.28
CA GLY A 27 -10.02 -1.88 12.56
C GLY A 27 -11.14 -1.79 11.52
N GLY A 28 -10.78 -1.86 10.23
CA GLY A 28 -11.71 -1.78 9.10
C GLY A 28 -12.74 -2.90 9.09
N PHE A 29 -12.32 -4.15 9.18
CA PHE A 29 -13.23 -5.30 9.24
C PHE A 29 -14.02 -5.32 10.55
N GLY A 30 -13.41 -4.94 11.68
CA GLY A 30 -14.12 -4.85 12.95
C GLY A 30 -15.25 -3.82 12.93
N ALA A 31 -15.04 -2.66 12.30
CA ALA A 31 -16.08 -1.66 12.10
C ALA A 31 -17.16 -2.14 11.12
N LEU A 32 -16.75 -2.79 10.02
CA LEU A 32 -17.68 -3.37 9.05
C LEU A 32 -18.59 -4.42 9.69
N GLN A 33 -18.06 -5.27 10.57
CA GLN A 33 -18.84 -6.26 11.32
C GLN A 33 -19.91 -5.62 12.22
N ARG A 34 -19.68 -4.40 12.71
CA ARG A 34 -20.66 -3.63 13.50
C ARG A 34 -21.63 -2.80 12.65
N GLY A 35 -21.53 -2.88 11.32
CA GLY A 35 -22.34 -2.08 10.40
C GLY A 35 -21.91 -0.61 10.29
N ASP A 36 -20.73 -0.25 10.80
CA ASP A 36 -20.20 1.12 10.76
C ASP A 36 -19.25 1.29 9.58
N LEU A 37 -19.82 1.54 8.41
CA LEU A 37 -19.05 1.69 7.17
C LEU A 37 -18.21 2.96 7.15
N ALA A 38 -18.64 4.03 7.82
CA ALA A 38 -17.89 5.28 7.89
C ALA A 38 -16.59 5.09 8.69
N SER A 39 -16.69 4.45 9.87
CA SER A 39 -15.51 4.08 10.66
C SER A 39 -14.62 3.09 9.90
N ALA A 40 -15.20 2.08 9.25
CA ALA A 40 -14.44 1.12 8.45
C ALA A 40 -13.62 1.82 7.36
N THR A 41 -14.25 2.74 6.62
CA THR A 41 -13.62 3.56 5.58
C THR A 41 -12.48 4.40 6.16
N ALA A 42 -12.70 5.04 7.32
CA ALA A 42 -11.69 5.85 8.00
C ALA A 42 -10.46 5.04 8.43
N TRP A 43 -10.63 3.81 8.93
CA TRP A 43 -9.53 2.90 9.28
C TRP A 43 -8.68 2.55 8.07
N ILE A 44 -9.31 2.19 6.95
CA ILE A 44 -8.60 1.83 5.72
C ILE A 44 -7.90 3.05 5.11
N SER A 45 -8.57 4.21 5.08
CA SER A 45 -7.99 5.46 4.56
C SER A 45 -6.74 5.89 5.33
N SER A 46 -6.80 5.89 6.67
CA SER A 46 -5.69 6.35 7.51
C SER A 46 -4.51 5.37 7.58
N TRP A 47 -4.76 4.11 7.89
CA TRP A 47 -3.69 3.14 8.15
C TRP A 47 -3.21 2.43 6.89
N VAL A 48 -4.14 2.01 6.04
CA VAL A 48 -3.81 1.18 4.87
C VAL A 48 -3.40 2.05 3.69
N VAL A 49 -4.22 3.01 3.26
CA VAL A 49 -3.84 3.91 2.16
C VAL A 49 -2.77 4.89 2.65
N GLY A 50 -3.07 5.61 3.74
CA GLY A 50 -2.24 6.65 4.30
C GLY A 50 -0.89 6.14 4.80
N GLY A 51 -0.92 5.35 5.88
CA GLY A 51 0.26 4.82 6.54
C GLY A 51 1.15 4.00 5.60
N ILE A 52 0.60 3.01 4.90
CA ILE A 52 1.42 2.18 3.99
C ILE A 52 1.92 3.00 2.79
N GLY A 53 1.14 3.96 2.26
CA GLY A 53 1.59 4.83 1.18
C GLY A 53 2.84 5.63 1.56
N VAL A 54 2.85 6.26 2.74
CA VAL A 54 4.02 6.99 3.25
C VAL A 54 5.21 6.06 3.50
N VAL A 55 4.99 4.90 4.12
CA VAL A 55 6.08 3.94 4.38
C VAL A 55 6.64 3.35 3.07
N SER A 56 5.77 3.12 2.08
CA SER A 56 6.18 2.65 0.75
C SER A 56 6.97 3.71 -0.02
N PHE A 57 6.61 4.99 0.11
CA PHE A 57 7.45 6.09 -0.38
C PHE A 57 8.84 6.07 0.22
N LEU A 58 8.96 5.95 1.56
CA LEU A 58 10.26 5.88 2.21
C LEU A 58 11.08 4.69 1.69
N ARG A 59 10.44 3.54 1.49
CA ARG A 59 11.12 2.35 0.98
C ARG A 59 11.59 2.52 -0.47
N HIS A 60 10.74 3.00 -1.36
CA HIS A 60 11.02 3.04 -2.80
C HIS A 60 11.78 4.30 -3.26
N ALA A 61 11.56 5.45 -2.63
CA ALA A 61 12.21 6.70 -3.02
C ALA A 61 13.41 7.08 -2.16
N VAL A 62 13.35 6.88 -0.83
CA VAL A 62 14.43 7.29 0.10
C VAL A 62 15.45 6.16 0.28
N PHE A 63 14.98 4.97 0.67
CA PHE A 63 15.80 3.78 0.88
C PHE A 63 15.86 2.88 -0.36
N HIS A 64 15.75 3.49 -1.53
CA HIS A 64 15.69 2.82 -2.82
C HIS A 64 16.79 1.75 -2.97
N ARG A 65 18.05 2.08 -2.65
CA ARG A 65 19.20 1.16 -2.74
C ARG A 65 19.09 -0.04 -1.81
N SER A 66 18.58 0.18 -0.60
CA SER A 66 18.31 -0.88 0.37
C SER A 66 17.19 -1.80 -0.14
N ASP A 67 16.17 -1.22 -0.79
CA ASP A 67 15.00 -1.97 -1.25
C ASP A 67 15.32 -2.90 -2.44
N ALA A 68 16.09 -2.46 -3.43
CA ALA A 68 16.48 -3.40 -4.49
C ALA A 68 17.36 -4.53 -3.98
N LYS A 69 18.29 -4.27 -3.03
CA LYS A 69 19.07 -5.37 -2.45
C LYS A 69 18.17 -6.36 -1.71
N ARG A 70 17.14 -5.88 -1.01
CA ARG A 70 16.11 -6.74 -0.40
C ARG A 70 15.35 -7.54 -1.47
N MET A 71 15.08 -6.94 -2.62
CA MET A 71 14.33 -7.56 -3.73
C MET A 71 15.20 -8.38 -4.69
N ASN A 72 16.53 -8.39 -4.51
CA ASN A 72 17.51 -8.89 -5.48
C ASN A 72 17.34 -8.29 -6.89
N TRP A 73 16.99 -7.01 -6.97
CA TRP A 73 16.92 -6.28 -8.23
C TRP A 73 18.28 -5.71 -8.62
N ASP A 74 18.62 -5.82 -9.91
CA ASP A 74 19.75 -5.09 -10.47
C ASP A 74 19.40 -3.60 -10.54
N TYR A 75 20.26 -2.78 -9.94
CA TYR A 75 20.02 -1.35 -9.74
C TYR A 75 20.20 -0.51 -11.01
N GLY A 76 20.74 -1.12 -12.08
CA GLY A 76 21.04 -0.41 -13.32
C GLY A 76 21.85 0.87 -13.09
N LYS A 77 21.81 1.80 -14.06
CA LYS A 77 22.44 3.13 -13.92
C LYS A 77 21.52 4.20 -13.31
N ARG A 78 20.20 3.98 -13.34
CA ARG A 78 19.17 4.95 -12.92
C ARG A 78 18.09 4.24 -12.11
N ASN A 79 17.49 4.96 -11.17
CA ASN A 79 16.46 4.45 -10.24
C ASN A 79 15.09 5.10 -10.46
N ASP A 80 14.86 5.65 -11.65
CA ASP A 80 13.69 6.45 -12.01
C ASP A 80 12.38 5.69 -11.71
N PHE A 81 12.30 4.40 -12.04
CA PHE A 81 11.13 3.56 -11.73
C PHE A 81 10.80 3.47 -10.24
N GLN A 82 11.81 3.30 -9.38
CA GLN A 82 11.57 3.19 -7.93
C GLN A 82 11.18 4.56 -7.33
N LEU A 83 11.73 5.64 -7.87
CA LEU A 83 11.32 7.00 -7.49
C LEU A 83 9.88 7.27 -7.90
N GLU A 84 9.49 6.96 -9.14
CA GLU A 84 8.12 7.10 -9.63
C GLU A 84 7.12 6.28 -8.80
N ALA A 85 7.44 5.01 -8.53
CA ALA A 85 6.62 4.17 -7.65
C ALA A 85 6.52 4.77 -6.24
N GLY A 86 7.63 5.29 -5.70
CA GLY A 86 7.64 5.97 -4.41
C GLY A 86 6.77 7.23 -4.40
N PHE A 87 6.86 8.08 -5.42
CA PHE A 87 6.07 9.30 -5.54
C PHE A 87 4.58 9.03 -5.70
N ALA A 88 4.21 8.00 -6.48
CA ALA A 88 2.83 7.55 -6.57
C ALA A 88 2.30 7.13 -5.19
N ASN A 89 3.04 6.30 -4.46
CA ASN A 89 2.67 5.89 -3.10
C ASN A 89 2.57 7.07 -2.12
N LEU A 90 3.45 8.07 -2.23
CA LEU A 90 3.36 9.28 -1.41
C LEU A 90 2.10 10.08 -1.71
N ALA A 91 1.77 10.26 -2.99
CA ALA A 91 0.59 11.02 -3.40
C ALA A 91 -0.69 10.37 -2.84
N TRP A 92 -0.86 9.07 -3.03
CA TRP A 92 -2.00 8.33 -2.48
C TRP A 92 -2.01 8.35 -0.96
N GLY A 93 -0.86 8.13 -0.33
CA GLY A 93 -0.73 8.12 1.13
C GLY A 93 -1.09 9.47 1.77
N LEU A 94 -0.57 10.57 1.23
CA LEU A 94 -0.89 11.91 1.75
C LEU A 94 -2.37 12.25 1.55
N VAL A 95 -2.93 11.95 0.37
CA VAL A 95 -4.37 12.21 0.14
C VAL A 95 -5.24 11.36 1.08
N GLY A 96 -4.91 10.09 1.32
CA GLY A 96 -5.62 9.25 2.29
C GLY A 96 -5.56 9.81 3.71
N LEU A 97 -4.38 10.24 4.18
CA LEU A 97 -4.22 10.86 5.50
C LEU A 97 -4.97 12.18 5.61
N ILE A 98 -4.93 13.03 4.58
CA ILE A 98 -5.66 14.31 4.54
C ILE A 98 -7.16 14.06 4.57
N ALA A 99 -7.64 13.12 3.75
CA ALA A 99 -9.06 12.79 3.66
C ALA A 99 -9.61 12.29 5.00
N TRP A 100 -8.83 11.47 5.72
CA TRP A 100 -9.17 11.05 7.07
C TRP A 100 -9.09 12.21 8.08
N ALA A 101 -7.99 12.97 8.11
CA ALA A 101 -7.74 14.00 9.11
C ALA A 101 -8.73 15.18 9.01
N GLN A 102 -9.21 15.48 7.81
CA GLN A 102 -10.24 16.50 7.57
C GLN A 102 -11.66 15.94 7.55
N ALA A 103 -11.85 14.67 7.89
CA ALA A 103 -13.15 14.00 7.88
C ALA A 103 -13.93 14.20 6.57
N TRP A 104 -13.27 14.00 5.42
CA TRP A 104 -13.93 14.02 4.12
C TRP A 104 -15.08 13.01 4.10
N ALA A 105 -16.08 13.28 3.25
CA ALA A 105 -17.23 12.39 3.08
C ALA A 105 -16.78 10.95 2.79
N MET A 106 -17.58 9.98 3.24
CA MET A 106 -17.28 8.55 3.09
C MET A 106 -17.02 8.17 1.63
N GLN A 107 -17.82 8.70 0.70
CA GLN A 107 -17.65 8.51 -0.74
C GLN A 107 -16.28 8.99 -1.22
N THR A 108 -15.82 10.15 -0.74
CA THR A 108 -14.54 10.73 -1.15
C THR A 108 -13.37 9.90 -0.63
N GLN A 109 -13.42 9.46 0.63
CA GLN A 109 -12.43 8.52 1.17
C GLN A 109 -12.47 7.18 0.41
N GLY A 110 -13.67 6.67 0.12
CA GLY A 110 -13.91 5.47 -0.67
C GLY A 110 -13.29 5.54 -2.07
N ALA A 111 -13.42 6.67 -2.76
CA ALA A 111 -12.80 6.91 -4.07
C ALA A 111 -11.27 6.84 -3.99
N VAL A 112 -10.66 7.45 -2.96
CA VAL A 112 -9.21 7.41 -2.74
C VAL A 112 -8.75 5.97 -2.49
N ILE A 113 -9.46 5.23 -1.63
CA ILE A 113 -9.20 3.81 -1.36
C ILE A 113 -9.32 2.98 -2.64
N LEU A 114 -10.36 3.22 -3.45
CA LEU A 114 -10.59 2.47 -4.68
C LEU A 114 -9.48 2.71 -5.71
N VAL A 115 -9.06 3.96 -5.93
CA VAL A 115 -7.96 4.30 -6.84
C VAL A 115 -6.66 3.64 -6.39
N PHE A 116 -6.37 3.66 -5.09
CA PHE A 116 -5.23 2.95 -4.54
C PHE A 116 -5.35 1.42 -4.72
N GLY A 117 -6.55 0.86 -4.52
CA GLY A 117 -6.85 -0.55 -4.78
C GLY A 117 -6.63 -0.96 -6.23
N ILE A 118 -7.04 -0.14 -7.19
CA ILE A 118 -6.81 -0.37 -8.63
C ILE A 118 -5.31 -0.36 -8.94
N TYR A 119 -4.58 0.62 -8.42
CA TYR A 119 -3.12 0.68 -8.55
C TYR A 119 -2.45 -0.59 -8.00
N MET A 120 -2.86 -1.04 -6.81
CA MET A 120 -2.32 -2.24 -6.19
C MET A 120 -2.71 -3.53 -6.93
N ALA A 121 -3.91 -3.57 -7.53
CA ALA A 121 -4.32 -4.69 -8.38
C ALA A 121 -3.47 -4.79 -9.65
N GLN A 122 -3.14 -3.65 -10.27
CA GLN A 122 -2.22 -3.60 -11.41
C GLN A 122 -0.82 -4.09 -11.01
N ALA A 123 -0.30 -3.63 -9.86
CA ALA A 123 0.99 -4.11 -9.33
C ALA A 123 0.98 -5.62 -9.03
N ALA A 124 -0.09 -6.13 -8.43
CA ALA A 124 -0.27 -7.56 -8.18
C ALA A 124 -0.31 -8.36 -9.49
N GLY A 125 -1.00 -7.85 -10.51
CA GLY A 125 -1.02 -8.43 -11.86
C GLY A 125 0.38 -8.55 -12.46
N LEU A 126 1.18 -7.48 -12.42
CA LEU A 126 2.57 -7.51 -12.91
C LEU A 126 3.39 -8.63 -12.23
N HIS A 127 3.27 -8.78 -10.92
CA HIS A 127 3.98 -9.83 -10.17
C HIS A 127 3.48 -11.24 -10.46
N LEU A 128 2.20 -11.44 -10.78
CA LEU A 128 1.65 -12.74 -11.15
C LEU A 128 2.11 -13.19 -12.54
N PHE A 129 2.26 -12.25 -13.47
CA PHE A 129 2.66 -12.53 -14.84
C PHE A 129 4.18 -12.56 -15.06
N ASP A 130 4.98 -12.18 -14.07
CA ASP A 130 6.44 -12.27 -14.14
C ASP A 130 6.92 -13.74 -14.14
N PRO A 131 7.48 -14.25 -15.26
CA PRO A 131 7.93 -15.63 -15.37
C PRO A 131 9.11 -15.96 -14.44
N SER A 132 9.88 -14.94 -14.03
CA SER A 132 11.08 -15.10 -13.22
C SER A 132 10.80 -15.39 -11.74
N GLU A 133 9.55 -15.18 -11.28
CA GLU A 133 9.16 -15.32 -9.86
C GLU A 133 8.25 -16.53 -9.54
N ARG A 134 7.95 -17.41 -10.52
CA ARG A 134 6.85 -18.41 -10.48
C ARG A 134 6.80 -19.39 -9.31
N ASN A 135 7.92 -19.72 -8.67
CA ASN A 135 7.94 -20.75 -7.62
C ASN A 135 8.44 -20.28 -6.25
N ALA A 136 9.27 -19.23 -6.17
CA ALA A 136 9.91 -18.82 -4.92
C ALA A 136 9.07 -17.81 -4.08
N LYS A 137 8.04 -17.17 -4.66
CA LYS A 137 7.32 -16.04 -4.02
C LYS A 137 5.79 -16.13 -4.04
N ARG A 138 5.20 -17.32 -4.25
CA ARG A 138 3.73 -17.49 -4.36
C ARG A 138 2.94 -16.94 -3.18
N ALA A 139 3.44 -17.10 -1.95
CA ALA A 139 2.80 -16.55 -0.76
C ALA A 139 2.76 -15.01 -0.79
N ALA A 140 3.86 -14.36 -1.17
CA ALA A 140 3.92 -12.90 -1.29
C ALA A 140 3.00 -12.37 -2.41
N GLN A 141 2.93 -13.08 -3.53
CA GLN A 141 1.99 -12.77 -4.61
C GLN A 141 0.54 -12.87 -4.12
N LEU A 142 0.18 -13.95 -3.42
CA LEU A 142 -1.16 -14.11 -2.86
C LEU A 142 -1.51 -13.00 -1.86
N VAL A 143 -0.57 -12.63 -0.98
CA VAL A 143 -0.76 -11.51 -0.04
C VAL A 143 -1.04 -10.21 -0.79
N ASN A 144 -0.31 -9.91 -1.86
CA ASN A 144 -0.57 -8.71 -2.67
C ASN A 144 -1.94 -8.74 -3.36
N VAL A 145 -2.37 -9.90 -3.86
CA VAL A 145 -3.70 -10.08 -4.46
C VAL A 145 -4.80 -9.86 -3.42
N VAL A 146 -4.69 -10.47 -2.24
CA VAL A 146 -5.66 -10.30 -1.15
C VAL A 146 -5.69 -8.84 -0.69
N PHE A 147 -4.53 -8.22 -0.55
CA PHE A 147 -4.41 -6.80 -0.19
C PHE A 147 -5.16 -5.90 -1.19
N ALA A 148 -4.93 -6.09 -2.49
CA ALA A 148 -5.63 -5.35 -3.53
C ALA A 148 -7.14 -5.62 -3.51
N ALA A 149 -7.56 -6.88 -3.38
CA ALA A 149 -8.97 -7.26 -3.33
C ALA A 149 -9.70 -6.62 -2.14
N CYS A 150 -9.07 -6.56 -0.96
CA CYS A 150 -9.64 -5.89 0.21
C CYS A 150 -9.80 -4.38 -0.03
N LEU A 151 -8.82 -3.71 -0.63
CA LEU A 151 -8.93 -2.28 -0.97
C LEU A 151 -10.07 -2.03 -1.96
N LEU A 152 -10.19 -2.86 -3.00
CA LEU A 152 -11.30 -2.78 -3.96
C LEU A 152 -12.64 -2.97 -3.25
N LEU A 153 -12.76 -3.95 -2.34
CA LEU A 153 -13.97 -4.18 -1.55
C LEU A 153 -14.35 -2.95 -0.70
N PHE A 154 -13.43 -2.44 0.13
CA PHE A 154 -13.73 -1.29 1.00
C PHE A 154 -14.04 -0.03 0.20
N GLY A 155 -13.28 0.25 -0.86
CA GLY A 155 -13.53 1.38 -1.76
C GLY A 155 -14.90 1.29 -2.44
N SER A 156 -15.25 0.12 -2.97
CA SER A 156 -16.56 -0.09 -3.60
C SER A 156 -17.72 -0.01 -2.60
N LEU A 157 -17.59 -0.61 -1.41
CA LEU A 157 -18.63 -0.51 -0.38
C LEU A 157 -18.89 0.93 0.02
N ALA A 158 -17.83 1.70 0.28
CA ALA A 158 -17.90 3.12 0.66
C ALA A 158 -18.50 4.02 -0.43
N LEU A 159 -18.48 3.61 -1.70
CA LEU A 159 -19.11 4.34 -2.80
C LEU A 159 -20.58 3.94 -3.01
N LEU A 160 -20.92 2.68 -2.76
CA LEU A 160 -22.25 2.14 -3.06
C LEU A 160 -23.28 2.33 -1.93
N HIS A 161 -22.84 2.55 -0.69
CA HIS A 161 -23.71 2.55 0.49
C HIS A 161 -23.61 3.84 1.32
N ALA A 162 -23.50 4.97 0.63
CA ALA A 162 -23.11 6.24 1.23
C ALA A 162 -24.13 7.35 1.01
#